data_AF-A0A2N1TQ91-F1
#
_entry.id   AF-A0A2N1TQ91-F1
#
_cell.length_a   1.000
_cell.length_b   1.000
_cell.length_c   1.000
_cell.angle_alpha   90.00
_cell.angle_beta   90.00
_cell.angle_gamma   90.00
#
_symmetry.space_group_name_H-M   'P 1'
#
loop_
_entity.id
_entity.type
_entity.pdbx_description
1 polymer ?
#
loop_
_entity_poly.entity_id
_entity_poly.type
_entity_poly.pdbx_seq_one_letter_code
_entity_poly.pdbx_strand_id
1 'polypeptide(L)'
;MNYYISLYILTAGIIITLMGIMEILKPVLAFSLWKRWAEHRLFFLHGILLMAGGFPLTIYSGRFSGVIFAIGIILVMTGPFVLLYPGKFARTFQTASEEMDQDGEKKIIYIEAVFRIAAGMLFIGSYVL
;
A
#
# COMPACT_ATOMS: atom_id res chain seq x y z
N MET A 1 12.83 -3.11 22.23
CA MET A 1 12.38 -3.23 20.83
C MET A 1 12.18 -4.70 20.51
N ASN A 2 10.98 -5.13 20.07
CA ASN A 2 10.76 -6.54 19.71
C ASN A 2 11.47 -6.83 18.37
N TYR A 3 12.43 -7.75 18.39
CA TYR A 3 13.24 -8.11 17.22
C TYR A 3 12.36 -8.52 16.03
N TYR A 4 11.32 -9.33 16.27
CA TYR A 4 10.42 -9.82 15.24
C TYR A 4 9.63 -8.69 14.56
N ILE A 5 9.17 -7.70 15.33
CA ILE A 5 8.45 -6.53 14.79
C ILE A 5 9.39 -5.66 13.97
N SER A 6 10.64 -5.51 14.41
CA SER A 6 11.64 -4.70 13.70
C SER A 6 12.02 -5.34 12.36
N LEU A 7 12.21 -6.67 12.35
CA LEU A 7 12.44 -7.44 11.12
C LEU A 7 11.22 -7.39 10.18
N TYR A 8 10.01 -7.45 10.73
CA TYR A 8 8.78 -7.29 9.96
C TYR A 8 8.74 -5.92 9.25
N ILE A 9 9.04 -4.84 9.97
CA ILE A 9 9.04 -3.49 9.39
C ILE A 9 10.12 -3.35 8.31
N LEU A 10 11.31 -3.89 8.56
CA LEU A 10 12.38 -3.89 7.56
C LEU A 10 11.96 -4.63 6.28
N THR A 11 11.41 -5.85 6.41
CA THR A 11 10.99 -6.65 5.26
C THR A 11 9.82 -6.00 4.51
N ALA A 12 8.84 -5.46 5.23
CA ALA A 12 7.76 -4.67 4.65
C ALA A 12 8.29 -3.44 3.90
N GLY A 13 9.24 -2.72 4.49
CA GLY A 13 9.88 -1.55 3.87
C GLY A 13 10.58 -1.88 2.56
N ILE A 14 11.33 -2.99 2.51
CA ILE A 14 11.99 -3.47 1.29
C ILE A 14 10.95 -3.82 0.22
N ILE A 15 9.91 -4.60 0.57
CA ILE A 15 8.88 -5.02 -0.37
C ILE A 15 8.14 -3.80 -0.96
N ILE A 16 7.71 -2.87 -0.10
CA ILE A 16 6.97 -1.66 -0.52
C ILE A 16 7.84 -0.78 -1.43
N THR A 17 9.13 -0.63 -1.09
CA THR A 17 10.07 0.13 -1.93
C THR A 17 10.23 -0.51 -3.31
N LEU A 18 10.42 -1.83 -3.37
CA LEU A 18 10.52 -2.57 -4.62
C LEU A 18 9.24 -2.45 -5.45
N MET A 19 8.06 -2.51 -4.82
CA MET A 19 6.78 -2.30 -5.49
C MET A 19 6.70 -0.90 -6.12
N GLY A 20 7.07 0.15 -5.38
CA GLY A 20 7.09 1.50 -5.92
C GLY A 20 8.08 1.68 -7.07
N ILE A 21 9.26 1.05 -7.00
CA ILE A 21 10.23 1.05 -8.12
C ILE A 21 9.61 0.38 -9.36
N MET A 22 8.97 -0.77 -9.20
CA MET A 22 8.29 -1.45 -10.32
C MET A 22 7.18 -0.60 -10.94
N GLU A 23 6.43 0.12 -10.11
CA GLU A 23 5.38 1.05 -10.55
C GLU A 23 5.94 2.22 -11.37
N ILE A 24 7.11 2.76 -11.00
CA ILE A 24 7.78 3.81 -11.79
C ILE A 24 8.27 3.26 -13.14
N LEU A 25 8.81 2.03 -13.16
CA LEU A 25 9.36 1.43 -14.37
C LEU A 25 8.27 1.08 -15.40
N LYS A 26 7.10 0.63 -14.94
CA LYS A 26 5.99 0.20 -15.82
C LYS A 26 4.63 0.70 -15.32
N PRO A 27 4.36 2.02 -15.37
CA PRO A 27 3.19 2.61 -14.73
C PRO A 27 1.86 2.16 -15.33
N VAL A 28 1.76 2.09 -16.67
CA VAL A 28 0.52 1.64 -17.34
C VAL A 28 0.20 0.18 -17.00
N LEU A 29 1.22 -0.67 -16.96
CA LEU A 29 1.04 -2.08 -16.59
C LEU A 29 0.64 -2.21 -15.12
N ALA A 30 1.26 -1.44 -14.23
CA ALA A 30 0.90 -1.40 -12.82
C ALA A 30 -0.56 -0.96 -12.63
N PHE A 31 -1.01 0.09 -13.32
CA PHE A 31 -2.42 0.52 -13.29
C PHE A 31 -3.36 -0.61 -13.73
N SER A 32 -3.03 -1.31 -14.83
CA SER A 32 -3.85 -2.42 -15.31
C SER A 32 -3.92 -3.59 -14.32
N LEU A 33 -2.83 -3.86 -13.60
CA LEU A 33 -2.79 -4.88 -12.55
C LEU A 33 -3.64 -4.48 -11.34
N TRP A 34 -3.54 -3.21 -10.92
CA TRP A 34 -4.37 -2.65 -9.84
C TRP A 34 -5.86 -2.71 -10.19
N LYS A 35 -6.22 -2.30 -11.41
CA LYS A 35 -7.59 -2.40 -11.93
C LYS A 35 -8.08 -3.85 -11.91
N ARG A 36 -7.32 -4.78 -12.49
CA ARG A 36 -7.69 -6.21 -12.53
C ARG A 36 -7.81 -6.81 -11.13
N TRP A 37 -6.95 -6.40 -10.20
CA TRP A 37 -7.01 -6.84 -8.81
C TRP A 37 -8.25 -6.29 -8.09
N ALA A 38 -8.58 -5.00 -8.27
CA ALA A 38 -9.76 -4.36 -7.72
C ALA A 38 -11.07 -4.98 -8.22
N GLU A 39 -11.12 -5.37 -9.50
CA GLU A 39 -12.26 -6.03 -10.12
C GLU A 39 -12.38 -7.52 -9.76
N HIS A 40 -11.33 -8.13 -9.19
CA HIS A 40 -11.32 -9.55 -8.89
C HIS A 40 -12.25 -9.91 -7.72
N ARG A 41 -12.92 -11.08 -7.79
CA ARG A 41 -13.83 -11.57 -6.74
C ARG A 41 -13.16 -11.69 -5.36
N LEU A 42 -11.85 -11.90 -5.33
CA LEU A 42 -11.06 -12.03 -4.11
C LEU A 42 -10.52 -10.70 -3.57
N PHE A 43 -10.90 -9.55 -4.12
CA PHE A 43 -10.41 -8.25 -3.66
C PHE A 43 -10.70 -7.98 -2.18
N PHE A 44 -11.74 -8.59 -1.60
CA PHE A 44 -11.99 -8.51 -0.16
C PHE A 44 -10.80 -9.03 0.69
N LEU A 45 -10.00 -9.97 0.17
CA LEU A 45 -8.77 -10.44 0.83
C LEU A 45 -7.73 -9.32 0.93
N HIS A 46 -7.74 -8.35 0.02
CA HIS A 46 -6.89 -7.18 0.13
C HIS A 46 -7.18 -6.40 1.42
N GLY A 47 -8.46 -6.30 1.83
CA GLY A 47 -8.83 -5.70 3.11
C GLY A 47 -8.25 -6.46 4.30
N ILE A 48 -8.23 -7.80 4.25
CA ILE A 48 -7.60 -8.64 5.28
C ILE A 48 -6.08 -8.40 5.29
N LEU A 49 -5.43 -8.36 4.13
CA LEU A 49 -4.00 -8.09 3.99
C LEU A 49 -3.63 -6.71 4.54
N LEU A 50 -4.45 -5.68 4.30
CA LEU A 50 -4.25 -4.35 4.86
C LEU A 50 -4.32 -4.35 6.38
N MET A 51 -5.30 -5.04 6.98
CA MET A 51 -5.39 -5.17 8.44
C MET A 51 -4.22 -5.95 9.03
N ALA A 52 -3.92 -7.12 8.46
CA ALA A 52 -2.83 -7.98 8.92
C ALA A 52 -1.47 -7.29 8.76
N GLY A 53 -1.29 -6.51 7.70
CA GLY A 53 -0.07 -5.76 7.45
C GLY A 53 0.06 -4.49 8.29
N GLY A 54 -1.04 -3.79 8.53
CA GLY A 54 -1.06 -2.56 9.31
C GLY A 54 -0.95 -2.78 10.82
N PHE A 55 -1.48 -3.89 11.35
CA PHE A 55 -1.52 -4.12 12.80
C PHE A 55 -0.13 -4.20 13.46
N PRO A 56 0.88 -4.90 12.91
CA PRO A 56 2.23 -4.86 13.48
C PRO A 56 2.84 -3.45 13.55
N LEU A 57 2.44 -2.55 12.66
CA LEU A 57 2.91 -1.16 12.67
C LEU A 57 2.33 -0.36 13.85
N THR A 58 1.15 -0.71 14.36
CA THR A 58 0.50 0.01 15.47
C THR A 58 1.08 -0.33 16.84
N ILE A 59 1.82 -1.44 16.94
CA ILE A 59 2.47 -1.89 18.18
C ILE A 59 3.99 -1.65 18.16
N TYR A 60 4.50 -1.04 17.10
CA TYR A 60 5.92 -0.71 16.98
C TYR A 60 6.30 0.48 17.87
N SER A 61 7.33 0.28 18.68
CA SER A 61 7.80 1.26 19.69
C SER A 61 9.23 1.76 19.44
N GLY A 62 9.76 1.61 18.23
CA GLY A 62 11.10 2.05 17.88
C GLY A 62 11.18 3.45 17.29
N ARG A 63 12.21 3.70 16.48
CA ARG A 63 12.46 5.00 15.84
C ARG A 63 11.39 5.31 14.80
N PHE A 64 10.91 6.56 14.76
CA PHE A 64 9.77 6.97 13.93
C PHE A 64 8.44 6.27 14.29
N SER A 65 8.32 5.68 15.48
CA SER A 65 7.11 4.99 15.94
C SER A 65 5.83 5.80 15.77
N GLY A 66 5.84 7.11 16.05
CA GLY A 66 4.65 7.96 15.86
C GLY A 66 4.13 7.97 14.41
N VAL A 67 5.03 8.07 13.42
CA VAL A 67 4.64 8.08 12.00
C VAL A 67 4.23 6.69 11.53
N ILE A 68 4.99 5.66 11.92
CA ILE A 68 4.70 4.25 11.60
C ILE A 68 3.34 3.84 12.18
N PHE A 69 3.04 4.27 13.40
CA PHE A 69 1.75 4.08 14.05
C PHE A 69 0.60 4.70 13.25
N ALA A 70 0.76 5.95 12.81
CA ALA A 70 -0.25 6.62 11.99
C ALA A 70 -0.53 5.88 10.68
N ILE A 71 0.53 5.43 9.98
CA ILE A 71 0.41 4.60 8.78
C ILE A 71 -0.31 3.29 9.10
N GLY A 72 0.05 2.63 10.20
CA GLY A 72 -0.59 1.41 10.68
C GLY A 72 -2.10 1.58 10.89
N ILE A 73 -2.52 2.66 11.56
CA ILE A 73 -3.94 2.97 11.75
C ILE A 73 -4.64 3.15 10.41
N ILE A 74 -4.07 3.93 9.48
CA ILE A 74 -4.68 4.16 8.17
C ILE A 74 -4.90 2.83 7.44
N LEU A 75 -3.90 1.95 7.42
CA LEU A 75 -4.01 0.63 6.78
C LEU A 75 -5.06 -0.25 7.45
N VAL A 76 -5.02 -0.36 8.79
CA VAL A 76 -5.97 -1.18 9.56
C VAL A 76 -7.39 -0.66 9.39
N MET A 77 -7.60 0.65 9.37
CA MET A 77 -8.92 1.25 9.18
C MET A 77 -9.42 1.16 7.73
N THR A 78 -8.53 1.19 6.74
CA THR A 78 -8.90 1.01 5.33
C THR A 78 -9.37 -0.42 5.05
N GLY A 79 -8.78 -1.41 5.72
CA GLY A 79 -9.09 -2.82 5.53
C GLY A 79 -10.57 -3.20 5.64
N PRO A 80 -11.30 -2.81 6.70
CA PRO A 80 -12.74 -3.02 6.83
C PRO A 80 -13.56 -2.43 5.68
N PHE A 81 -13.21 -1.23 5.18
CA PHE A 81 -13.92 -0.64 4.05
C PHE A 81 -13.73 -1.46 2.77
N VAL A 82 -12.51 -1.92 2.51
CA VAL A 82 -12.20 -2.79 1.37
C VAL A 82 -12.89 -4.15 1.50
N LEU A 83 -12.93 -4.70 2.72
CA LEU A 83 -13.53 -6.00 3.01
C LEU A 83 -15.06 -5.98 2.85
N LEU A 84 -15.73 -4.94 3.37
CA LEU A 84 -17.20 -4.83 3.36
C LEU A 84 -17.74 -4.33 2.02
N TYR A 85 -16.98 -3.50 1.31
CA TYR A 85 -17.45 -2.85 0.09
C TYR A 85 -16.52 -3.04 -1.12
N PRO A 86 -16.05 -4.26 -1.44
CA PRO A 86 -15.12 -4.48 -2.54
C PRO A 86 -15.69 -4.03 -3.89
N GLY A 87 -17.00 -4.22 -4.10
CA GLY A 87 -17.69 -3.78 -5.32
C GLY A 87 -17.76 -2.26 -5.50
N LYS A 88 -17.67 -1.46 -4.43
CA LYS A 88 -17.58 0.01 -4.56
C LYS A 88 -16.23 0.42 -5.11
N PHE A 89 -15.14 -0.18 -4.62
CA PHE A 89 -13.79 0.06 -5.13
C PHE A 89 -13.65 -0.34 -6.60
N ALA A 90 -14.16 -1.52 -6.97
CA ALA A 90 -14.16 -1.97 -8.37
C ALA A 90 -14.84 -0.95 -9.31
N ARG A 91 -16.02 -0.44 -8.93
CA ARG A 91 -16.73 0.57 -9.71
C ARG A 91 -15.96 1.88 -9.79
N THR A 92 -15.36 2.35 -8.69
CA THR A 92 -14.55 3.57 -8.70
C THR A 92 -13.35 3.45 -9.63
N PHE A 93 -12.65 2.30 -9.61
CA PHE A 93 -11.54 2.04 -10.54
C PHE A 93 -12.00 1.97 -12.00
N GLN A 94 -13.16 1.35 -12.24
CA GLN A 94 -13.73 1.28 -13.58
C GLN A 94 -14.06 2.67 -14.12
N THR A 95 -14.83 3.48 -13.37
CA THR A 95 -15.21 4.84 -13.78
C THR A 95 -13.98 5.73 -13.97
N ALA A 96 -13.02 5.70 -13.04
CA ALA A 96 -11.78 6.46 -13.18
C ALA A 96 -11.00 6.05 -14.44
N SER A 97 -10.91 4.74 -14.74
CA SER A 97 -10.22 4.24 -15.93
C SER A 97 -10.93 4.59 -17.24
N GLU A 98 -12.26 4.73 -17.24
CA GLU A 98 -13.03 5.13 -18.43
C GLU A 98 -12.88 6.64 -18.73
N GLU A 99 -12.71 7.47 -17.70
CA GLU A 99 -12.56 8.92 -17.83
C GLU A 99 -11.11 9.39 -18.07
N MET A 100 -10.13 8.53 -17.79
CA MET A 100 -8.71 8.87 -17.85
C MET A 100 -8.05 8.42 -19.16
N ASP A 101 -7.25 9.29 -19.75
CA ASP A 101 -6.27 8.88 -20.77
C ASP A 101 -5.03 8.22 -20.10
N GLN A 102 -4.23 7.50 -20.88
CA GLN A 102 -2.97 6.88 -20.46
C GLN A 102 -2.05 7.81 -19.64
N ASP A 103 -1.94 9.09 -19.96
CA ASP A 103 -1.12 10.03 -19.21
C ASP A 103 -1.71 10.36 -17.83
N GLY A 104 -3.04 10.32 -17.70
CA GLY A 104 -3.72 10.33 -16.41
C GLY A 104 -3.36 9.10 -15.58
N GLU A 105 -3.46 7.91 -16.18
CA GLU A 105 -3.17 6.63 -15.50
C GLU A 105 -1.73 6.62 -14.96
N LYS A 106 -0.77 7.07 -15.78
CA LYS A 106 0.63 7.18 -15.38
C LYS A 106 0.82 8.12 -14.19
N LYS A 107 0.17 9.29 -14.18
CA LYS A 107 0.29 10.28 -13.09
C LYS A 107 -0.18 9.72 -11.76
N ILE A 108 -1.30 9.00 -11.72
CA ILE A 108 -1.78 8.36 -10.49
C ILE A 108 -0.74 7.37 -9.96
N ILE A 109 -0.23 6.50 -10.84
CA ILE A 109 0.76 5.50 -10.45
C ILE A 109 2.08 6.12 -10.01
N TYR A 110 2.54 7.20 -10.64
CA TYR A 110 3.75 7.89 -10.19
C TYR A 110 3.58 8.49 -8.80
N ILE A 111 2.43 9.11 -8.51
CA ILE A 111 2.15 9.66 -7.18
C ILE A 111 2.12 8.54 -6.15
N GLU A 112 1.42 7.44 -6.44
CA GLU A 112 1.35 6.27 -5.57
C GLU A 112 2.73 5.67 -5.30
N ALA A 113 3.54 5.51 -6.36
CA ALA A 113 4.89 4.96 -6.27
C ALA A 113 5.81 5.83 -5.40
N VAL A 114 5.72 7.16 -5.52
CA VAL A 114 6.48 8.10 -4.67
C VAL A 114 6.10 7.91 -3.20
N PHE A 115 4.80 7.83 -2.88
CA PHE A 115 4.35 7.59 -1.52
C PHE A 115 4.80 6.22 -0.98
N ARG A 116 4.76 5.18 -1.81
CA ARG A 116 5.26 3.84 -1.44
C ARG A 116 6.75 3.85 -1.15
N ILE A 117 7.57 4.42 -2.04
CA ILE A 117 9.01 4.50 -1.83
C ILE A 117 9.32 5.32 -0.57
N ALA A 118 8.64 6.45 -0.36
CA ALA A 118 8.82 7.26 0.85
C ALA A 118 8.49 6.48 2.13
N ALA A 119 7.35 5.77 2.15
CA ALA A 119 6.97 4.93 3.28
C ALA A 119 7.95 3.76 3.50
N GLY A 120 8.38 3.11 2.41
CA GLY A 120 9.32 1.99 2.46
C GLY A 120 10.70 2.41 2.97
N MET A 121 11.21 3.56 2.51
CA MET A 121 12.45 4.15 3.01
C MET A 121 12.35 4.57 4.48
N LEU A 122 11.19 5.07 4.92
CA LEU A 122 10.94 5.37 6.33
C LEU A 122 11.00 4.09 7.19
N PHE A 123 10.42 2.99 6.72
CA PHE A 123 10.47 1.70 7.41
C PHE A 123 11.89 1.13 7.48
N ILE A 124 12.64 1.16 6.37
CA ILE A 124 14.05 0.74 6.35
C ILE A 124 14.89 1.63 7.30
N GLY A 125 14.70 2.95 7.23
CA GLY A 125 15.39 3.90 8.09
C GLY A 125 15.10 3.69 9.58
N SER A 126 13.89 3.23 9.94
CA SER A 126 13.53 2.91 11.33
C SER A 126 14.32 1.74 11.93
N TYR A 127 14.90 0.88 11.09
CA TYR A 127 15.71 -0.26 11.50
C TYR A 127 17.22 0.08 11.49
N VAL A 128 17.67 0.88 10.53
CA VAL A 128 19.10 1.16 10.30
C VAL A 128 19.62 2.32 11.16
N LEU A 129 18.78 3.32 11.46
CA LEU A 129 19.14 4.54 12.21
C LEU A 129 18.77 4.44 13.68
#